data_AF-A0A552X426-F1
#
_entry.id   AF-A0A552X426-F1
#
_cell.length_a   1.000
_cell.length_b   1.000
_cell.length_c   1.000
_cell.angle_alpha   90.00
_cell.angle_beta   90.00
_cell.angle_gamma   90.00
#
_symmetry.space_group_name_H-M   'P 1'
#
loop_
_entity.id
_entity.type
_entity.pdbx_description
1 polymer ?
#
loop_
_entity_poly.entity_id
_entity_poly.type
_entity_poly.pdbx_seq_one_letter_code
_entity_poly.pdbx_strand_id
1 'polypeptide(L)'
;MNPIAKLTFLISFLCLSILPNSHAQPMSEGLKAYDKENYETAYEVFQYRFQTRSKQAAFMLATMYLVGEGVSPNPIEGYAYLQIASDLNDPRATDMLEPWLEQTDAGIIEQVRHRADELKSQIKISYKKALDELDWRYNVERTRERRTRISRPSISYPPFRHGALTSFISSYLIAPDGSTSAIRHVGWSLRDFRSVVERDISNWKFEQDEFPSPAYSGFTFGSYLSKEGVLEFNQQLAERFPKAIRGDEESQYSMAIFMRNAKRTDAWEVVYDSELNSTPPKPFFQHIDAFDNLRDLSARRIPSVIPKALPKFIVRRENRESAFDRWLDDTKADDESLLQEAVDSAMPRISRHLRSRRFDDGEYVVTFNEKDNVLEFRKPQYQPEWSLHLYWEWQAATNGSYYHQLRYALWNPASSSWAHYLIEKGDTLVMSHRGLYLLRFGRDDETIEQGLAYLQRAAEAGESMAIEALTMINVSSN
;
A
#
# COMPACT_ATOMS: atom_id res chain seq x y z
N MET A 1 -46.68 20.05 14.35
CA MET A 1 -46.12 19.21 13.26
C MET A 1 -47.19 18.29 12.72
N ASN A 2 -47.44 18.33 11.42
CA ASN A 2 -48.42 17.48 10.73
C ASN A 2 -48.05 15.99 10.94
N PRO A 3 -49.01 15.08 11.23
CA PRO A 3 -48.75 13.64 11.32
C PRO A 3 -48.03 13.06 10.10
N ILE A 4 -48.27 13.63 8.91
CA ILE A 4 -47.55 13.26 7.68
C ILE A 4 -46.06 13.59 7.81
N ALA A 5 -45.71 14.76 8.35
CA ALA A 5 -44.32 15.18 8.57
C ALA A 5 -43.60 14.35 9.65
N LYS A 6 -44.33 13.83 10.65
CA LYS A 6 -43.76 12.87 11.63
C LYS A 6 -43.47 11.51 10.97
N LEU A 7 -44.35 11.05 10.08
CA LEU A 7 -44.19 9.78 9.38
C LEU A 7 -43.05 9.83 8.36
N THR A 8 -42.89 10.93 7.61
CA THR A 8 -41.74 11.11 6.71
C THR A 8 -40.43 11.15 7.48
N PHE A 9 -40.38 11.88 8.60
CA PHE A 9 -39.18 11.95 9.44
C PHE A 9 -38.81 10.58 10.05
N LEU A 10 -39.79 9.78 10.47
CA LEU A 10 -39.56 8.44 11.03
C LEU A 10 -39.06 7.44 9.97
N ILE A 11 -39.59 7.50 8.74
CA ILE A 11 -39.15 6.63 7.63
C ILE A 11 -37.74 7.02 7.18
N SER A 12 -37.43 8.32 7.09
CA SER A 12 -36.07 8.79 6.79
C SER A 12 -35.06 8.40 7.87
N PHE A 13 -35.44 8.43 9.16
CA PHE A 13 -34.56 8.03 10.26
C PHE A 13 -34.35 6.51 10.31
N LEU A 14 -35.36 5.71 9.98
CA LEU A 14 -35.27 4.24 9.94
C LEU A 14 -34.46 3.73 8.75
N CYS A 15 -34.49 4.43 7.60
CA CYS A 15 -33.65 4.12 6.44
C CYS A 15 -32.16 4.47 6.65
N LEU A 16 -31.83 5.43 7.53
CA LEU A 16 -30.43 5.74 7.86
C LEU A 16 -29.81 4.76 8.88
N SER A 17 -30.61 4.09 9.71
CA SER A 17 -30.10 3.19 10.77
C SER A 17 -29.88 1.74 10.33
N ILE A 18 -30.27 1.36 9.12
CA ILE A 18 -30.04 0.02 8.52
C ILE A 18 -29.12 0.14 7.31
N LEU A 19 -28.23 1.14 7.29
CA LEU A 19 -27.00 0.94 6.54
C LEU A 19 -26.20 -0.03 7.42
N PRO A 20 -25.98 -1.29 6.99
CA PRO A 20 -24.98 -2.11 7.66
C PRO A 20 -23.73 -1.25 7.79
N ASN A 21 -23.01 -1.38 8.90
CA ASN A 21 -21.65 -0.88 9.05
C ASN A 21 -20.76 -1.60 8.00
N SER A 22 -21.05 -1.45 6.71
CA SER A 22 -20.44 -2.09 5.56
C SER A 22 -19.17 -1.36 5.16
N HIS A 23 -18.57 -0.64 6.11
CA HIS A 23 -17.14 -0.47 6.11
C HIS A 23 -16.57 -1.89 6.24
N ALA A 24 -16.15 -2.40 5.08
CA ALA A 24 -15.26 -3.52 4.96
C ALA A 24 -14.39 -3.72 6.19
N GLN A 25 -14.62 -4.77 6.96
CA GLN A 25 -13.78 -5.02 8.12
C GLN A 25 -12.34 -5.31 7.67
N PRO A 26 -11.32 -4.74 8.32
CA PRO A 26 -9.94 -4.98 7.94
C PRO A 26 -9.55 -6.45 8.08
N MET A 27 -8.47 -6.86 7.41
CA MET A 27 -7.94 -8.22 7.49
C MET A 27 -7.67 -8.65 8.93
N SER A 28 -7.20 -7.72 9.79
CA SER A 28 -6.98 -7.96 11.22
C SER A 28 -8.24 -8.46 11.96
N GLU A 29 -9.44 -8.01 11.60
CA GLU A 29 -10.68 -8.50 12.21
C GLU A 29 -11.03 -9.92 11.76
N GLY A 30 -10.79 -10.26 10.49
CA GLY A 30 -10.96 -11.62 9.99
C GLY A 30 -10.03 -12.61 10.69
N LEU A 31 -8.77 -12.21 10.91
CA LEU A 31 -7.80 -13.01 11.67
C LEU A 31 -8.23 -13.18 13.13
N LYS A 32 -8.69 -12.11 13.80
CA LYS A 32 -9.22 -12.20 15.17
C LYS A 32 -10.45 -13.09 15.26
N ALA A 33 -11.34 -13.05 14.27
CA ALA A 33 -12.52 -13.90 14.22
C ALA A 33 -12.14 -15.38 14.05
N TYR A 34 -11.20 -15.66 13.14
CA TYR A 34 -10.66 -16.99 12.91
C TYR A 34 -9.98 -17.56 14.16
N ASP A 35 -9.14 -16.77 14.85
CA ASP A 35 -8.48 -17.17 16.11
C ASP A 35 -9.49 -17.47 17.25
N LYS A 36 -10.69 -16.89 17.18
CA LYS A 36 -11.79 -17.12 18.12
C LYS A 36 -12.75 -18.23 17.66
N GLU A 37 -12.38 -18.98 16.61
CA GLU A 37 -13.21 -20.01 15.99
C GLU A 37 -14.57 -19.48 15.46
N ASN A 38 -14.70 -18.16 15.28
CA ASN A 38 -15.84 -17.55 14.59
C ASN A 38 -15.58 -17.56 13.08
N TYR A 39 -15.66 -18.74 12.51
CA TYR A 39 -15.29 -18.98 11.11
C TYR A 39 -16.24 -18.32 10.11
N GLU A 40 -17.52 -18.13 10.45
CA GLU A 40 -18.48 -17.43 9.58
C GLU A 40 -18.05 -15.99 9.34
N THR A 41 -17.80 -15.23 10.42
CA THR A 41 -17.30 -13.86 10.31
C THR A 41 -15.92 -13.83 9.63
N ALA A 42 -15.02 -14.76 9.96
CA ALA A 42 -13.71 -14.82 9.31
C ALA A 42 -13.83 -15.01 7.79
N TYR A 43 -14.69 -15.93 7.34
CA TYR A 43 -14.95 -16.20 5.94
C TYR A 43 -15.45 -14.95 5.21
N GLU A 44 -16.42 -14.25 5.79
CA GLU A 44 -16.96 -13.01 5.21
C GLU A 44 -15.89 -11.94 5.03
N VAL A 45 -15.04 -11.75 6.04
CA VAL A 45 -13.93 -10.79 5.96
C VAL A 45 -12.92 -11.21 4.90
N PHE A 46 -12.53 -12.48 4.85
CA PHE A 46 -11.56 -12.95 3.87
C PHE A 46 -12.11 -12.90 2.44
N GLN A 47 -13.36 -13.29 2.21
CA GLN A 47 -14.04 -13.10 0.92
C GLN A 47 -14.01 -11.64 0.49
N TYR A 48 -14.33 -10.73 1.41
CA TYR A 48 -14.29 -9.31 1.11
C TYR A 48 -12.88 -8.83 0.75
N ARG A 49 -11.85 -9.26 1.50
CA ARG A 49 -10.46 -8.84 1.30
C ARG A 49 -9.82 -9.48 0.09
N PHE A 50 -10.27 -10.66 -0.30
CA PHE A 50 -9.91 -11.30 -1.55
C PHE A 50 -10.28 -10.43 -2.75
N GLN A 51 -11.48 -9.82 -2.76
CA GLN A 51 -11.89 -8.87 -3.81
C GLN A 51 -10.95 -7.65 -3.91
N THR A 52 -10.29 -7.27 -2.82
CA THR A 52 -9.28 -6.21 -2.80
C THR A 52 -7.85 -6.69 -3.09
N ARG A 53 -7.70 -7.89 -3.67
CA ARG A 53 -6.40 -8.50 -4.03
C ARG A 53 -5.51 -8.78 -2.80
N SER A 54 -6.10 -9.09 -1.65
CA SER A 54 -5.34 -9.54 -0.49
C SER A 54 -4.85 -10.98 -0.72
N LYS A 55 -3.53 -11.16 -0.79
CA LYS A 55 -2.91 -12.49 -0.87
C LYS A 55 -3.10 -13.27 0.42
N GLN A 56 -3.11 -12.57 1.56
CA GLN A 56 -3.37 -13.19 2.86
C GLN A 56 -4.81 -13.71 2.93
N ALA A 57 -5.79 -12.96 2.41
CA ALA A 57 -7.18 -13.42 2.37
C ALA A 57 -7.36 -14.64 1.45
N ALA A 58 -6.74 -14.64 0.27
CA ALA A 58 -6.72 -15.81 -0.61
C ALA A 58 -6.15 -17.04 0.12
N PHE A 59 -5.00 -16.90 0.79
CA PHE A 59 -4.39 -17.97 1.56
C PHE A 59 -5.27 -18.46 2.73
N MET A 60 -5.95 -17.55 3.44
CA MET A 60 -6.86 -17.92 4.51
C MET A 60 -8.10 -18.66 3.99
N LEU A 61 -8.69 -18.22 2.86
CA LEU A 61 -9.79 -18.93 2.21
C LEU A 61 -9.36 -20.33 1.75
N ALA A 62 -8.15 -20.45 1.19
CA ALA A 62 -7.58 -21.75 0.84
C ALA A 62 -7.53 -22.68 2.06
N THR A 63 -7.02 -22.18 3.19
CA THR A 63 -6.95 -22.92 4.45
C THR A 63 -8.33 -23.38 4.92
N MET A 64 -9.33 -22.49 4.90
CA MET A 64 -10.69 -22.81 5.32
C MET A 64 -11.31 -23.94 4.48
N TYR A 65 -11.12 -23.92 3.15
CA TYR A 65 -11.62 -24.97 2.26
C TYR A 65 -10.84 -26.29 2.34
N LEU A 66 -9.53 -26.25 2.60
CA LEU A 66 -8.72 -27.46 2.75
C LEU A 66 -9.00 -28.19 4.06
N VAL A 67 -9.23 -27.44 5.14
CA VAL A 67 -9.49 -27.99 6.48
C VAL A 67 -10.98 -28.28 6.69
N GLY A 68 -11.86 -27.48 6.09
CA GLY A 68 -13.30 -27.50 6.37
C GLY A 68 -13.71 -26.66 7.59
N GLU A 69 -13.00 -25.57 7.86
CA GLU A 69 -13.32 -24.67 8.97
C GLU A 69 -14.27 -23.56 8.50
N GLY A 70 -15.50 -23.56 9.02
CA GLY A 70 -16.55 -22.61 8.61
C GLY A 70 -17.16 -22.85 7.23
N VAL A 71 -16.58 -23.76 6.45
CA VAL A 71 -17.08 -24.18 5.13
C VAL A 71 -16.94 -25.68 4.98
N SER A 72 -17.72 -26.30 4.10
CA SER A 72 -17.51 -27.72 3.75
C SER A 72 -16.14 -27.90 3.07
N PRO A 73 -15.34 -28.91 3.45
CA PRO A 73 -14.08 -29.20 2.80
C PRO A 73 -14.25 -29.33 1.28
N ASN A 74 -13.42 -28.59 0.52
CA ASN A 74 -13.40 -28.64 -0.93
C ASN A 74 -11.97 -28.42 -1.43
N PRO A 75 -11.23 -29.50 -1.75
CA PRO A 75 -9.84 -29.39 -2.20
C PRO A 75 -9.67 -28.56 -3.47
N ILE A 76 -10.62 -28.63 -4.42
CA ILE A 76 -10.52 -27.85 -5.66
C ILE A 76 -10.59 -26.36 -5.37
N GLU A 77 -11.51 -25.92 -4.53
CA GLU A 77 -11.58 -24.51 -4.08
C GLU A 77 -10.34 -24.12 -3.28
N GLY A 78 -9.92 -24.99 -2.35
CA GLY A 78 -8.75 -24.77 -1.51
C GLY A 78 -7.48 -24.51 -2.31
N TYR A 79 -7.15 -25.42 -3.23
CA TYR A 79 -5.98 -25.28 -4.09
C TYR A 79 -6.12 -24.16 -5.13
N ALA A 80 -7.35 -23.82 -5.56
CA ALA A 80 -7.56 -22.69 -6.45
C ALA A 80 -7.24 -21.35 -5.76
N TYR A 81 -7.72 -21.16 -4.52
CA TYR A 81 -7.34 -20.00 -3.71
C TYR A 81 -5.85 -19.98 -3.38
N LEU A 82 -5.24 -21.15 -3.15
CA LEU A 82 -3.81 -21.27 -2.90
C LEU A 82 -2.97 -20.87 -4.12
N GLN A 83 -3.37 -21.32 -5.32
CA GLN A 83 -2.77 -20.88 -6.59
C GLN A 83 -2.83 -19.36 -6.72
N ILE A 84 -3.97 -18.74 -6.43
CA ILE A 84 -4.11 -17.28 -6.50
C ILE A 84 -3.20 -16.59 -5.48
N ALA A 85 -3.11 -17.09 -4.25
CA ALA A 85 -2.20 -16.54 -3.25
C ALA A 85 -0.73 -16.64 -3.71
N SER A 86 -0.34 -17.75 -4.34
CA SER A 86 0.99 -17.94 -4.95
C SER A 86 1.22 -16.95 -6.10
N ASP A 87 0.25 -16.78 -7.01
CA ASP A 87 0.30 -15.80 -8.11
C ASP A 87 0.39 -14.35 -7.60
N LEU A 88 -0.05 -14.09 -6.37
CA LEU A 88 0.08 -12.83 -5.65
C LEU A 88 1.35 -12.74 -4.80
N ASN A 89 2.32 -13.64 -5.02
CA ASN A 89 3.59 -13.73 -4.32
C ASN A 89 3.44 -13.95 -2.80
N ASP A 90 2.52 -14.82 -2.38
CA ASP A 90 2.50 -15.34 -1.01
C ASP A 90 3.42 -16.56 -0.89
N PRO A 91 4.58 -16.45 -0.23
CA PRO A 91 5.55 -17.55 -0.17
C PRO A 91 4.96 -18.79 0.53
N ARG A 92 4.05 -18.60 1.49
CA ARG A 92 3.40 -19.71 2.19
C ARG A 92 2.53 -20.53 1.24
N ALA A 93 1.91 -19.86 0.27
CA ALA A 93 1.08 -20.52 -0.72
C ALA A 93 1.94 -21.31 -1.71
N THR A 94 3.05 -20.74 -2.18
CA THR A 94 4.01 -21.41 -3.06
C THR A 94 4.56 -22.67 -2.38
N ASP A 95 5.04 -22.56 -1.14
CA ASP A 95 5.59 -23.67 -0.35
C ASP A 95 4.58 -24.83 -0.18
N MET A 96 3.28 -24.52 -0.07
CA MET A 96 2.22 -25.53 0.06
C MET A 96 1.76 -26.10 -1.29
N LEU A 97 1.85 -25.31 -2.36
CA LEU A 97 1.33 -25.66 -3.67
C LEU A 97 2.31 -26.53 -4.45
N GLU A 98 3.61 -26.23 -4.40
CA GLU A 98 4.63 -26.94 -5.20
C GLU A 98 4.65 -28.46 -4.94
N PRO A 99 4.73 -28.97 -3.69
CA PRO A 99 4.73 -30.41 -3.45
C PRO A 99 3.42 -31.09 -3.87
N TRP A 100 2.30 -30.37 -3.74
CA TRP A 100 1.00 -30.89 -4.17
C TRP A 100 0.92 -31.05 -5.69
N LEU A 101 1.45 -30.09 -6.46
CA LEU A 101 1.49 -30.15 -7.91
C LEU A 101 2.29 -31.36 -8.42
N GLU A 102 3.39 -31.73 -7.74
CA GLU A 102 4.22 -32.88 -8.13
C GLU A 102 3.52 -34.23 -7.95
N GLN A 103 2.58 -34.33 -7.01
CA GLN A 103 1.94 -35.57 -6.59
C GLN A 103 0.51 -35.73 -7.12
N THR A 104 0.00 -34.72 -7.84
CA THR A 104 -1.41 -34.65 -8.26
C THR A 104 -1.59 -34.93 -9.74
N ASP A 105 -2.69 -35.61 -10.09
CA ASP A 105 -3.08 -35.86 -11.47
C ASP A 105 -3.29 -34.56 -12.26
N ALA A 106 -2.82 -34.53 -13.51
CA ALA A 106 -2.88 -33.36 -14.37
C ALA A 106 -4.33 -32.87 -14.63
N GLY A 107 -5.31 -33.78 -14.66
CA GLY A 107 -6.72 -33.43 -14.82
C GLY A 107 -7.30 -32.68 -13.61
N ILE A 108 -6.82 -32.98 -12.39
CA ILE A 108 -7.19 -32.24 -11.17
C ILE A 108 -6.52 -30.87 -11.16
N ILE A 109 -5.24 -30.80 -11.55
CA ILE A 109 -4.50 -29.53 -11.66
C ILE A 109 -5.21 -28.58 -12.63
N GLU A 110 -5.71 -29.09 -13.76
CA GLU A 110 -6.43 -28.28 -14.74
C GLU A 110 -7.79 -27.77 -14.20
N GLN A 111 -8.51 -28.60 -13.42
CA GLN A 111 -9.73 -28.15 -12.74
C GLN A 111 -9.45 -27.02 -11.74
N VAL A 112 -8.38 -27.14 -10.95
CA VAL A 112 -7.93 -26.12 -10.01
C VAL A 112 -7.55 -24.83 -10.74
N ARG A 113 -6.84 -24.93 -11.87
CA ARG A 113 -6.47 -23.77 -12.69
C ARG A 113 -7.70 -23.04 -13.23
N HIS A 114 -8.64 -23.78 -13.83
CA HIS A 114 -9.88 -23.21 -14.33
C HIS A 114 -10.65 -22.50 -13.21
N ARG A 115 -10.75 -23.15 -12.03
CA ARG A 115 -11.41 -22.54 -10.87
C ARG A 115 -10.69 -21.30 -10.37
N ALA A 116 -9.35 -21.30 -10.34
CA ALA A 116 -8.57 -20.14 -9.97
C ALA A 116 -8.82 -18.96 -10.92
N ASP A 117 -8.93 -19.21 -12.23
CA ASP A 117 -9.21 -18.18 -13.21
C ASP A 117 -10.63 -17.59 -13.06
N GLU A 118 -11.63 -18.42 -12.76
CA GLU A 118 -12.97 -17.95 -12.39
C GLU A 118 -12.94 -17.06 -11.14
N LEU A 119 -12.26 -17.51 -10.08
CA LEU A 119 -12.17 -16.77 -8.82
C LEU A 119 -11.42 -15.43 -8.98
N LYS A 120 -10.40 -15.37 -9.84
CA LYS A 120 -9.67 -14.12 -10.14
C LYS A 120 -10.58 -13.03 -10.71
N SER A 121 -11.67 -13.38 -11.39
CA SER A 121 -12.65 -12.40 -11.90
C SER A 121 -13.36 -11.60 -10.80
N GLN A 122 -13.36 -12.10 -9.56
CA GLN A 122 -13.94 -11.40 -8.41
C GLN A 122 -13.00 -10.31 -7.84
N ILE A 123 -11.72 -10.32 -8.23
CA ILE A 123 -10.74 -9.34 -7.78
C ILE A 123 -10.99 -8.00 -8.49
N LYS A 124 -11.36 -6.99 -7.72
CA LYS A 124 -11.67 -5.63 -8.20
C LYS A 124 -10.45 -4.73 -8.32
N ILE A 125 -9.36 -5.08 -7.62
CA ILE A 125 -8.16 -4.25 -7.52
C ILE A 125 -7.01 -4.85 -8.34
N SER A 126 -6.39 -4.03 -9.18
CA SER A 126 -5.26 -4.43 -10.04
C SER A 126 -3.93 -3.83 -9.57
N TYR A 127 -2.88 -4.66 -9.45
CA TYR A 127 -1.51 -4.23 -9.12
C TYR A 127 -0.80 -3.69 -10.36
N LYS A 128 -1.08 -2.43 -10.68
CA LYS A 128 -0.17 -1.47 -11.34
C LYS A 128 0.69 -1.97 -12.53
N LYS A 129 0.04 -2.08 -13.69
CA LYS A 129 0.57 -1.60 -15.00
C LYS A 129 -0.55 -1.28 -16.00
N ALA A 130 -1.80 -1.54 -15.64
CA ALA A 130 -3.01 -1.06 -16.31
C ALA A 130 -3.34 0.41 -15.99
N LEU A 131 -2.32 1.30 -15.94
CA LEU A 131 -2.58 2.74 -16.06
C LEU A 131 -3.17 3.06 -17.45
N ASP A 132 -2.84 2.21 -18.43
CA ASP A 132 -3.27 2.34 -19.82
C ASP A 132 -4.66 1.75 -20.10
N GLU A 133 -5.13 0.76 -19.32
CA GLU A 133 -6.42 0.07 -19.60
C GLU A 133 -7.63 0.67 -18.87
N LEU A 134 -7.43 1.55 -17.89
CA LEU A 134 -8.54 2.30 -17.26
C LEU A 134 -8.66 3.73 -17.81
N ASP A 135 -7.82 4.11 -18.77
CA ASP A 135 -7.79 5.43 -19.43
C ASP A 135 -8.91 5.64 -20.46
N TRP A 136 -9.77 4.64 -20.72
CA TRP A 136 -10.81 4.75 -21.76
C TRP A 136 -12.21 5.11 -21.26
N ARG A 137 -12.50 5.02 -19.95
CA ARG A 137 -13.89 5.25 -19.46
C ARG A 137 -14.32 6.71 -19.53
N TYR A 138 -13.36 7.63 -19.55
CA TYR A 138 -13.63 9.06 -19.55
C TYR A 138 -12.75 9.72 -20.62
N ASN A 139 -13.35 10.58 -21.44
CA ASN A 139 -12.61 11.35 -22.41
C ASN A 139 -12.03 12.58 -21.71
N VAL A 140 -10.82 12.44 -21.18
CA VAL A 140 -10.15 13.50 -20.42
C VAL A 140 -8.86 13.96 -21.08
N GLU A 141 -8.46 15.20 -20.81
CA GLU A 141 -7.13 15.68 -21.16
C GLU A 141 -6.04 14.85 -20.46
N ARG A 142 -5.06 14.40 -21.25
CA ARG A 142 -3.94 13.59 -20.74
C ARG A 142 -2.97 14.40 -19.86
N THR A 143 -2.94 15.72 -20.04
CA THR A 143 -2.08 16.64 -19.28
C THR A 143 -2.72 16.98 -17.95
N ARG A 144 -2.15 16.43 -16.87
CA ARG A 144 -2.55 16.76 -15.49
C ARG A 144 -1.87 18.05 -15.05
N GLU A 145 -2.34 19.19 -15.54
CA GLU A 145 -1.86 20.47 -15.05
C GLU A 145 -2.42 20.75 -13.65
N ARG A 146 -1.59 20.47 -12.65
CA ARG A 146 -1.86 20.87 -11.27
C ARG A 146 -1.67 22.37 -11.17
N ARG A 147 -2.62 23.07 -10.57
CA ARG A 147 -2.49 24.51 -10.30
C ARG A 147 -1.20 24.78 -9.55
N THR A 148 -0.42 25.75 -10.01
CA THR A 148 0.83 26.11 -9.32
C THR A 148 0.48 26.83 -8.03
N ARG A 149 1.27 26.59 -6.99
CA ARG A 149 1.12 27.24 -5.70
C ARG A 149 1.88 28.55 -5.70
N ILE A 150 1.18 29.67 -5.54
CA ILE A 150 1.76 31.03 -5.48
C ILE A 150 2.37 31.30 -4.10
N SER A 151 1.66 30.92 -3.03
CA SER A 151 2.11 31.15 -1.66
C SER A 151 1.94 29.91 -0.81
N ARG A 152 3.01 29.55 -0.09
CA ARG A 152 3.07 28.44 0.85
C ARG A 152 3.82 28.88 2.11
N PRO A 153 3.16 29.58 3.05
CA PRO A 153 3.70 29.72 4.39
C PRO A 153 4.18 28.37 4.89
N SER A 154 5.40 28.31 5.42
CA SER A 154 5.96 27.09 5.99
C SER A 154 5.03 26.59 7.08
N ILE A 155 4.73 25.29 7.06
CA ILE A 155 3.91 24.69 8.10
C ILE A 155 4.68 24.76 9.41
N SER A 156 4.06 25.30 10.45
CA SER A 156 4.66 25.36 11.78
C SER A 156 4.54 23.99 12.45
N TYR A 157 5.55 23.13 12.28
CA TYR A 157 5.51 21.82 12.90
C TYR A 157 5.51 21.95 14.43
N PRO A 158 4.62 21.24 15.15
CA PRO A 158 4.67 21.18 16.60
C PRO A 158 6.03 20.60 17.03
N PRO A 159 6.48 20.91 18.26
CA PRO A 159 7.73 20.39 18.77
C PRO A 159 7.75 18.86 18.66
N PHE A 160 8.90 18.35 18.22
CA PHE A 160 9.13 16.94 18.01
C PHE A 160 8.81 16.14 19.29
N ARG A 161 8.05 15.05 19.13
CA ARG A 161 7.81 14.09 20.21
C ARG A 161 8.46 12.76 19.81
N HIS A 162 9.44 12.31 20.61
CA HIS A 162 10.05 10.99 20.42
C HIS A 162 8.97 9.90 20.41
N GLY A 163 9.11 8.90 19.53
CA GLY A 163 8.17 7.80 19.36
C GLY A 163 6.84 8.13 18.65
N ALA A 164 6.51 9.42 18.41
CA ALA A 164 5.24 9.77 17.79
C ALA A 164 5.27 9.59 16.26
N LEU A 165 4.55 8.57 15.77
CA LEU A 165 4.28 8.40 14.33
C LEU A 165 3.02 9.17 13.95
N THR A 166 3.13 10.03 12.94
CA THR A 166 1.97 10.71 12.36
C THR A 166 2.00 10.57 10.86
N SER A 167 0.90 10.06 10.29
CA SER A 167 0.75 10.02 8.85
C SER A 167 -0.72 10.13 8.45
N PHE A 168 -1.03 11.16 7.67
CA PHE A 168 -2.38 11.48 7.22
C PHE A 168 -2.35 12.26 5.91
N ILE A 169 -3.47 12.22 5.21
CA ILE A 169 -3.74 13.03 4.03
C ILE A 169 -4.61 14.20 4.47
N SER A 170 -4.25 15.41 4.04
CA SER A 170 -5.18 16.54 4.06
C SER A 170 -5.65 16.76 2.63
N SER A 171 -6.92 16.53 2.39
CA SER A 171 -7.63 16.88 1.17
C SER A 171 -8.26 18.26 1.33
N TYR A 172 -8.26 19.08 0.29
CA TYR A 172 -8.82 20.43 0.33
C TYR A 172 -9.29 20.86 -1.06
N LEU A 173 -10.22 21.81 -1.09
CA LEU A 173 -10.71 22.45 -2.30
C LEU A 173 -9.84 23.68 -2.59
N ILE A 174 -9.56 23.94 -3.86
CA ILE A 174 -8.96 25.18 -4.35
C ILE A 174 -10.05 25.91 -5.14
N ALA A 175 -10.46 27.07 -4.66
CA ALA A 175 -11.48 27.90 -5.30
C ALA A 175 -10.93 28.57 -6.58
N PRO A 176 -11.80 29.11 -7.46
CA PRO A 176 -11.37 29.80 -8.68
C PRO A 176 -10.37 30.94 -8.43
N ASP A 177 -10.51 31.67 -7.31
CA ASP A 177 -9.61 32.76 -6.91
C ASP A 177 -8.25 32.28 -6.34
N GLY A 178 -8.04 30.96 -6.25
CA GLY A 178 -6.83 30.33 -5.74
C GLY A 178 -6.79 30.19 -4.21
N SER A 179 -7.85 30.56 -3.47
CA SER A 179 -7.99 30.28 -2.05
C SER A 179 -8.28 28.80 -1.77
N THR A 180 -8.13 28.37 -0.52
CA THR A 180 -8.40 26.98 -0.13
C THR A 180 -9.46 26.87 0.96
N SER A 181 -10.21 25.78 0.90
CA SER A 181 -11.35 25.50 1.80
C SER A 181 -11.65 23.99 1.85
N ALA A 182 -12.76 23.60 2.49
CA ALA A 182 -13.22 22.21 2.64
C ALA A 182 -12.10 21.22 3.03
N ILE A 183 -11.32 21.56 4.06
CA ILE A 183 -10.16 20.77 4.48
C ILE A 183 -10.63 19.52 5.24
N ARG A 184 -10.28 18.34 4.74
CA ARG A 184 -10.59 17.04 5.35
C ARG A 184 -9.32 16.25 5.61
N HIS A 185 -9.20 15.69 6.80
CA HIS A 185 -8.04 14.89 7.21
C HIS A 185 -8.39 13.40 7.31
N VAL A 186 -7.57 12.55 6.73
CA VAL A 186 -7.71 11.08 6.80
C VAL A 186 -6.38 10.45 7.20
N GLY A 187 -6.39 9.64 8.27
CA GLY A 187 -5.21 8.94 8.79
C GLY A 187 -4.90 9.30 10.25
N TRP A 188 -3.76 8.82 10.74
CA TRP A 188 -3.34 9.01 12.13
C TRP A 188 -2.60 10.32 12.29
N SER A 189 -3.09 11.17 13.19
CA SER A 189 -2.49 12.46 13.49
C SER A 189 -2.68 12.86 14.94
N LEU A 190 -1.67 13.54 15.50
CA LEU A 190 -1.85 14.31 16.72
C LEU A 190 -2.82 15.47 16.45
N ARG A 191 -3.76 15.70 17.37
CA ARG A 191 -4.80 16.73 17.23
C ARG A 191 -4.19 18.12 17.00
N ASP A 192 -3.23 18.51 17.82
CA ASP A 192 -2.56 19.81 17.73
C ASP A 192 -1.88 20.00 16.36
N PHE A 193 -1.32 18.91 15.82
CA PHE A 193 -0.69 18.96 14.51
C PHE A 193 -1.71 19.14 13.39
N ARG A 194 -2.86 18.46 13.47
CA ARG A 194 -3.95 18.62 12.50
C ARG A 194 -4.41 20.07 12.43
N SER A 195 -4.67 20.71 13.57
CA SER A 195 -5.13 22.10 13.62
C SER A 195 -4.11 23.08 13.04
N VAL A 196 -2.82 22.84 13.25
CA VAL A 196 -1.78 23.67 12.62
C VAL A 196 -1.72 23.47 11.10
N VAL A 197 -1.77 22.22 10.64
CA VAL A 197 -1.79 21.92 9.19
C VAL A 197 -3.02 22.51 8.51
N GLU A 198 -4.19 22.41 9.15
CA GLU A 198 -5.44 22.99 8.65
C GLU A 198 -5.34 24.51 8.50
N ARG A 199 -4.93 25.21 9.56
CA ARG A 199 -4.70 26.67 9.54
C ARG A 199 -3.66 27.07 8.49
N ASP A 200 -2.59 26.30 8.34
CA ASP A 200 -1.52 26.67 7.42
C ASP A 200 -1.94 26.39 5.97
N ILE A 201 -2.70 25.31 5.70
CA ILE A 201 -3.30 25.03 4.39
C ILE A 201 -4.30 26.13 4.02
N SER A 202 -5.17 26.58 4.94
CA SER A 202 -6.15 27.64 4.65
C SER A 202 -5.52 28.96 4.21
N ASN A 203 -4.24 29.17 4.56
CA ASN A 203 -3.44 30.33 4.14
C ASN A 203 -2.67 30.11 2.82
N TRP A 204 -2.73 28.93 2.21
CA TRP A 204 -2.12 28.68 0.90
C TRP A 204 -2.89 29.42 -0.20
N LYS A 205 -2.14 29.89 -1.19
CA LYS A 205 -2.68 30.52 -2.40
C LYS A 205 -2.15 29.81 -3.64
N PHE A 206 -3.03 29.60 -4.59
CA PHE A 206 -2.78 28.96 -5.88
C PHE A 206 -3.08 29.92 -7.02
N GLU A 207 -2.67 29.55 -8.22
CA GLU A 207 -3.09 30.24 -9.44
C GLU A 207 -4.60 30.27 -9.58
N GLN A 208 -5.09 31.41 -10.10
CA GLN A 208 -6.47 31.57 -10.49
C GLN A 208 -6.76 30.70 -11.70
N ASP A 209 -7.95 30.13 -11.74
CA ASP A 209 -8.43 29.32 -12.86
C ASP A 209 -9.95 29.20 -12.75
N GLU A 210 -10.62 28.95 -13.86
CA GLU A 210 -12.07 29.05 -14.04
C GLU A 210 -12.84 28.07 -13.13
N PHE A 211 -12.30 26.85 -12.96
CA PHE A 211 -13.01 25.78 -12.26
C PHE A 211 -12.37 25.43 -10.92
N PRO A 212 -13.17 25.28 -9.83
CA PRO A 212 -12.63 24.79 -8.57
C PRO A 212 -11.92 23.45 -8.76
N SER A 213 -10.83 23.23 -8.04
CA SER A 213 -9.96 22.07 -8.20
C SER A 213 -9.71 21.37 -6.88
N PRO A 214 -9.74 20.02 -6.83
CA PRO A 214 -9.42 19.31 -5.62
C PRO A 214 -7.90 19.16 -5.53
N ALA A 215 -7.38 19.18 -4.31
CA ALA A 215 -6.00 18.88 -4.04
C ALA A 215 -5.87 18.08 -2.76
N TYR A 216 -4.73 17.41 -2.61
CA TYR A 216 -4.41 16.76 -1.36
C TYR A 216 -2.92 16.87 -1.08
N SER A 217 -2.55 16.71 0.19
CA SER A 217 -1.17 16.69 0.64
C SER A 217 -0.99 15.59 1.67
N GLY A 218 -0.06 14.69 1.40
CA GLY A 218 0.34 13.64 2.32
C GLY A 218 1.35 14.17 3.33
N PHE A 219 1.05 13.99 4.60
CA PHE A 219 1.88 14.34 5.73
C PHE A 219 2.38 13.06 6.36
N THR A 220 3.70 12.93 6.50
CA THR A 220 4.31 11.80 7.20
C THR A 220 5.47 12.34 8.04
N PHE A 221 5.35 12.17 9.36
CA PHE A 221 6.37 12.51 10.34
C PHE A 221 6.75 11.21 11.04
N GLY A 222 8.03 10.87 10.90
CA GLY A 222 8.68 9.85 11.70
C GLY A 222 9.56 10.50 12.74
N SER A 223 9.81 9.79 13.82
CA SER A 223 10.93 10.11 14.69
C SER A 223 12.22 10.13 13.85
N TYR A 224 13.02 11.19 13.95
CA TYR A 224 14.41 11.10 13.49
C TYR A 224 15.05 9.93 14.22
N LEU A 225 15.68 9.03 13.47
CA LEU A 225 16.42 7.87 13.99
C LEU A 225 17.71 8.37 14.66
N SER A 226 17.58 9.01 15.82
CA SER A 226 18.66 9.15 16.81
C SER A 226 19.11 7.76 17.28
N LYS A 227 20.24 7.64 17.97
CA LYS A 227 20.68 6.33 18.51
C LYS A 227 19.60 5.70 19.39
N GLU A 228 18.99 6.51 20.24
CA GLU A 228 17.87 6.12 21.10
C GLU A 228 16.62 5.80 20.26
N GLY A 229 16.35 6.60 19.22
CA GLY A 229 15.27 6.36 18.27
C GLY A 229 15.41 5.05 17.49
N VAL A 230 16.63 4.55 17.26
CA VAL A 230 16.87 3.27 16.58
C VAL A 230 16.59 2.08 17.48
N LEU A 231 16.89 2.18 18.78
CA LEU A 231 16.51 1.14 19.73
C LEU A 231 14.99 1.01 19.82
N GLU A 232 14.30 2.14 19.97
CA GLU A 232 12.83 2.19 19.98
C GLU A 232 12.25 1.69 18.64
N PHE A 233 12.86 2.09 17.51
CA PHE A 233 12.48 1.62 16.19
C PHE A 233 12.62 0.09 16.07
N ASN A 234 13.74 -0.50 16.52
CA ASN A 234 13.96 -1.94 16.47
C ASN A 234 12.96 -2.69 17.37
N GLN A 235 12.60 -2.12 18.52
CA GLN A 235 11.56 -2.68 19.38
C GLN A 235 10.18 -2.65 18.69
N GLN A 236 9.80 -1.53 18.07
CA GLN A 236 8.54 -1.42 17.33
C GLN A 236 8.53 -2.34 16.10
N LEU A 237 9.66 -2.47 15.39
CA LEU A 237 9.83 -3.40 14.28
C LEU A 237 9.62 -4.84 14.75
N ALA A 238 10.27 -5.26 15.83
CA ALA A 238 10.12 -6.60 16.39
C ALA A 238 8.68 -6.92 16.81
N GLU A 239 7.93 -5.92 17.32
CA GLU A 239 6.53 -6.10 17.72
C GLU A 239 5.57 -6.13 16.53
N ARG A 240 5.78 -5.24 15.55
CA ARG A 240 4.83 -5.01 14.43
C ARG A 240 5.07 -5.95 13.26
N PHE A 241 6.31 -6.31 12.97
CA PHE A 241 6.65 -7.13 11.81
C PHE A 241 5.89 -8.46 11.78
N PRO A 242 5.76 -9.20 12.91
CA PRO A 242 4.91 -10.39 12.97
C PRO A 242 3.45 -10.21 12.61
N LYS A 243 2.85 -9.09 13.05
CA LYS A 243 1.47 -8.77 12.75
C LYS A 243 1.35 -8.37 11.27
N ALA A 244 2.29 -7.59 10.78
CA ALA A 244 2.33 -7.12 9.39
C ALA A 244 2.41 -8.27 8.38
N ILE A 245 3.28 -9.26 8.62
CA ILE A 245 3.40 -10.45 7.76
C ILE A 245 2.09 -11.25 7.74
N ARG A 246 1.36 -11.29 8.87
CA ARG A 246 0.06 -11.98 8.96
C ARG A 246 -1.08 -11.28 8.22
N GLY A 247 -0.91 -10.03 7.79
CA GLY A 247 -1.97 -9.28 7.12
C GLY A 247 -2.56 -8.15 7.95
N ASP A 248 -2.06 -7.89 9.17
CA ASP A 248 -2.52 -6.77 9.99
C ASP A 248 -2.19 -5.44 9.32
N GLU A 249 -3.20 -4.79 8.77
CA GLU A 249 -3.10 -3.59 7.96
C GLU A 249 -2.52 -2.39 8.71
N GLU A 250 -2.74 -2.30 10.03
CA GLU A 250 -2.15 -1.26 10.87
C GLU A 250 -0.65 -1.46 11.04
N SER A 251 -0.22 -2.70 11.26
CA SER A 251 1.19 -3.04 11.35
C SER A 251 1.85 -2.94 9.98
N GLN A 252 1.19 -3.32 8.89
CA GLN A 252 1.67 -3.07 7.52
C GLN A 252 1.82 -1.57 7.24
N TYR A 253 0.87 -0.75 7.68
CA TYR A 253 1.01 0.70 7.60
C TYR A 253 2.23 1.18 8.40
N SER A 254 2.39 0.72 9.63
CA SER A 254 3.55 1.06 10.46
C SER A 254 4.86 0.69 9.75
N MET A 255 4.92 -0.51 9.16
CA MET A 255 6.05 -0.97 8.34
C MET A 255 6.32 -0.06 7.14
N ALA A 256 5.30 0.42 6.44
CA ALA A 256 5.47 1.39 5.36
C ALA A 256 6.10 2.70 5.84
N ILE A 257 5.65 3.22 6.98
CA ILE A 257 6.24 4.43 7.58
C ILE A 257 7.70 4.17 7.97
N PHE A 258 7.97 3.04 8.62
CA PHE A 258 9.31 2.65 9.06
C PHE A 258 10.29 2.53 7.90
N MET A 259 9.95 1.77 6.85
CA MET A 259 10.79 1.59 5.68
C MET A 259 11.01 2.90 4.90
N ARG A 260 10.01 3.79 4.87
CA ARG A 260 10.14 5.12 4.28
C ARG A 260 11.13 5.99 5.06
N ASN A 261 11.08 5.95 6.39
CA ASN A 261 11.95 6.76 7.23
C ASN A 261 13.40 6.24 7.23
N ALA A 262 13.60 4.92 7.29
CA ALA A 262 14.94 4.32 7.19
C ALA A 262 15.66 4.75 5.92
N LYS A 263 14.95 4.75 4.77
CA LYS A 263 15.50 5.20 3.48
C LYS A 263 15.87 6.69 3.44
N ARG A 264 15.22 7.55 4.23
CA ARG A 264 15.49 9.00 4.23
C ARG A 264 16.75 9.39 4.98
N THR A 265 17.24 8.52 5.86
CA THR A 265 18.29 8.88 6.81
C THR A 265 19.71 8.61 6.33
N ASP A 266 19.94 8.05 5.12
CA ASP A 266 21.25 7.79 4.46
C ASP A 266 22.38 7.24 5.37
N ALA A 267 22.01 6.68 6.53
CA ALA A 267 22.91 6.34 7.62
C ALA A 267 22.48 5.04 8.32
N TRP A 268 21.46 4.35 7.79
CA TRP A 268 20.88 3.18 8.43
C TRP A 268 20.49 2.15 7.38
N GLU A 269 21.03 0.94 7.52
CA GLU A 269 20.67 -0.22 6.71
C GLU A 269 19.70 -1.12 7.50
N VAL A 270 18.65 -1.59 6.83
CA VAL A 270 17.80 -2.68 7.34
C VAL A 270 18.51 -3.98 6.96
N VAL A 271 19.07 -4.66 7.94
CA VAL A 271 19.86 -5.88 7.70
C VAL A 271 19.11 -7.08 8.24
N TYR A 272 19.12 -8.15 7.44
CA TYR A 272 18.74 -9.48 7.92
C TYR A 272 19.83 -9.95 8.89
N ASP A 273 19.48 -10.10 10.16
CA ASP A 273 20.46 -10.50 11.17
C ASP A 273 20.69 -12.02 11.11
N SER A 274 21.77 -12.46 10.48
CA SER A 274 22.09 -13.88 10.36
C SER A 274 22.50 -14.54 11.69
N GLU A 275 22.92 -13.77 12.70
CA GLU A 275 23.32 -14.28 14.02
C GLU A 275 22.11 -14.49 14.94
N LEU A 276 21.16 -13.55 14.96
CA LEU A 276 19.86 -13.70 15.63
C LEU A 276 18.95 -14.74 14.96
N ASN A 277 19.25 -15.11 13.71
CA ASN A 277 18.60 -16.17 12.94
C ASN A 277 19.52 -17.40 12.73
N SER A 278 20.51 -17.63 13.62
CA SER A 278 21.51 -18.72 13.54
C SER A 278 20.93 -20.14 13.62
N THR A 279 19.75 -20.29 14.20
CA THR A 279 18.79 -21.28 13.74
C THR A 279 17.84 -20.55 12.79
N PRO A 280 17.97 -20.68 11.46
CA PRO A 280 16.91 -20.24 10.59
C PRO A 280 15.62 -20.90 11.13
N PRO A 281 14.46 -20.23 11.14
CA PRO A 281 13.23 -20.95 11.40
C PRO A 281 13.29 -22.18 10.49
N LYS A 282 13.26 -23.38 11.10
CA LYS A 282 13.26 -24.64 10.34
C LYS A 282 12.28 -24.44 9.18
N PRO A 283 12.59 -24.92 7.95
CA PRO A 283 11.69 -24.76 6.81
C PRO A 283 10.27 -24.97 7.28
N PHE A 284 9.39 -24.05 6.86
CA PHE A 284 8.09 -23.70 7.44
C PHE A 284 7.27 -24.92 7.92
N PHE A 285 7.51 -26.13 7.38
CA PHE A 285 6.96 -27.40 7.84
C PHE A 285 7.92 -28.62 7.73
N GLN A 286 9.00 -28.71 8.50
CA GLN A 286 9.86 -29.92 8.54
C GLN A 286 9.21 -31.17 9.22
N HIS A 287 7.89 -31.28 9.24
CA HIS A 287 7.14 -32.48 9.64
C HIS A 287 6.20 -32.99 8.53
N ILE A 288 6.59 -32.83 7.25
CA ILE A 288 5.92 -33.39 6.06
C ILE A 288 6.48 -34.80 5.77
N ASP A 289 6.62 -35.66 6.79
CA ASP A 289 6.82 -37.11 6.59
C ASP A 289 5.49 -37.88 6.68
N ALA A 290 4.35 -37.16 6.65
CA ALA A 290 3.02 -37.72 6.92
C ALA A 290 2.00 -37.54 5.78
N PHE A 291 2.44 -37.21 4.56
CA PHE A 291 1.54 -37.03 3.40
C PHE A 291 1.21 -38.32 2.63
N ASP A 292 1.67 -39.49 3.10
CA ASP A 292 1.38 -40.77 2.43
C ASP A 292 -0.11 -41.16 2.42
N ASN A 293 -1.01 -40.43 3.09
CA ASN A 293 -2.44 -40.71 3.04
C ASN A 293 -3.30 -39.43 3.05
N LEU A 294 -3.63 -38.93 1.86
CA LEU A 294 -4.59 -37.84 1.59
C LEU A 294 -6.00 -38.04 2.18
N ARG A 295 -6.31 -39.23 2.72
CA ARG A 295 -7.60 -39.54 3.37
C ARG A 295 -7.73 -39.05 4.82
N ASP A 296 -6.65 -38.63 5.47
CA ASP A 296 -6.63 -38.34 6.93
C ASP A 296 -6.63 -36.83 7.27
N LEU A 297 -6.76 -35.95 6.27
CA LEU A 297 -6.74 -34.49 6.46
C LEU A 297 -7.92 -33.94 7.28
N SER A 298 -9.03 -34.68 7.37
CA SER A 298 -10.20 -34.29 8.19
C SER A 298 -9.96 -34.40 9.70
N ALA A 299 -8.94 -35.15 10.13
CA ALA A 299 -8.72 -35.47 11.55
C ALA A 299 -7.54 -34.71 12.19
N ARG A 300 -6.71 -34.01 11.40
CA ARG A 300 -5.53 -33.30 11.89
C ARG A 300 -5.69 -31.81 11.66
N ARG A 301 -5.92 -31.04 12.74
CA ARG A 301 -5.78 -29.57 12.73
C ARG A 301 -4.43 -29.26 12.08
N ILE A 302 -4.43 -28.49 10.99
CA ILE A 302 -3.18 -27.91 10.47
C ILE A 302 -2.52 -27.22 11.67
N PRO A 303 -1.30 -27.60 12.08
CA PRO A 303 -0.64 -26.98 13.22
C PRO A 303 -0.66 -25.48 13.00
N SER A 304 -1.04 -24.70 14.03
CA SER A 304 -1.33 -23.27 13.95
C SER A 304 -0.50 -22.61 12.84
N VAL A 305 -1.18 -22.13 11.79
CA VAL A 305 -0.64 -21.67 10.49
C VAL A 305 0.33 -20.47 10.62
N ILE A 306 0.66 -20.10 11.85
CA ILE A 306 1.46 -18.97 12.27
C ILE A 306 2.73 -19.51 12.93
N PRO A 307 3.93 -19.19 12.40
CA PRO A 307 5.19 -19.53 13.04
C PRO A 307 5.25 -18.99 14.46
N LYS A 308 5.69 -19.81 15.42
CA LYS A 308 6.00 -19.35 16.78
C LYS A 308 7.20 -18.40 16.82
N ALA A 309 8.06 -18.42 15.80
CA ALA A 309 9.22 -17.54 15.67
C ALA A 309 9.33 -17.00 14.23
N LEU A 310 9.44 -15.69 14.09
CA LEU A 310 9.60 -15.00 12.82
C LEU A 310 11.01 -14.40 12.72
N PRO A 311 11.54 -14.19 11.49
CA PRO A 311 12.86 -13.62 11.30
C PRO A 311 12.96 -12.27 12.02
N LYS A 312 14.06 -12.11 12.77
CA LYS A 312 14.39 -10.85 13.44
C LYS A 312 15.18 -9.97 12.48
N PHE A 313 14.78 -8.71 12.40
CA PHE A 313 15.45 -7.68 11.61
C PHE A 313 15.94 -6.59 12.55
N ILE A 314 17.13 -6.07 12.25
CA ILE A 314 17.65 -4.90 12.95
C ILE A 314 17.96 -3.81 11.94
N VAL A 315 17.65 -2.59 12.32
CA VAL A 315 18.23 -1.40 11.69
C VAL A 315 19.49 -1.06 12.46
N ARG A 316 20.62 -1.07 11.75
CA ARG A 316 21.92 -0.69 12.30
C ARG A 316 22.50 0.48 11.53
N ARG A 317 23.35 1.25 12.21
CA ARG A 317 23.98 2.41 11.58
C ARG A 317 24.89 1.89 10.49
N GLU A 318 24.74 2.43 9.30
CA GLU A 318 25.73 2.24 8.26
C GLU A 318 27.01 2.95 8.76
N ASN A 319 27.98 2.18 9.26
CA ASN A 319 29.32 2.71 9.43
C ASN A 319 29.83 2.99 8.02
N ARG A 320 29.89 4.28 7.65
CA ARG A 320 30.52 4.77 6.43
C ARG A 320 32.06 4.62 6.45
N GLU A 321 32.59 3.58 7.08
CA GLU A 321 33.81 2.98 6.53
C GLU A 321 33.31 2.35 5.26
N SER A 322 33.59 3.02 4.14
CA SER A 322 32.98 2.71 2.86
C SER A 322 33.18 1.23 2.59
N ALA A 323 32.23 0.58 1.92
CA ALA A 323 32.45 -0.79 1.47
C ALA A 323 33.77 -0.91 0.67
N PHE A 324 34.27 0.20 0.12
CA PHE A 324 35.60 0.36 -0.45
C PHE A 324 36.73 0.35 0.59
N ASP A 325 36.64 1.04 1.73
CA ASP A 325 37.66 0.99 2.80
C ASP A 325 37.77 -0.41 3.41
N ARG A 326 36.63 -1.07 3.67
CA ARG A 326 36.61 -2.46 4.13
C ARG A 326 37.12 -3.43 3.07
N TRP A 327 36.81 -3.19 1.80
CA TRP A 327 37.41 -3.94 0.70
C TRP A 327 38.91 -3.70 0.67
N LEU A 328 39.40 -2.46 0.66
CA LEU A 328 40.82 -2.10 0.62
C LEU A 328 41.62 -2.76 1.75
N ASP A 329 41.04 -2.81 2.95
CA ASP A 329 41.60 -3.51 4.11
C ASP A 329 41.57 -5.05 3.95
N ASP A 330 40.50 -5.62 3.37
CA ASP A 330 40.34 -7.07 3.14
C ASP A 330 41.13 -7.59 1.91
N THR A 331 41.34 -6.78 0.86
CA THR A 331 41.95 -7.27 -0.38
C THR A 331 43.43 -7.52 -0.23
N LYS A 332 44.13 -6.93 0.76
CA LYS A 332 45.60 -7.00 0.93
C LYS A 332 46.32 -7.14 -0.42
N ALA A 333 45.92 -6.34 -1.40
CA ALA A 333 46.36 -6.54 -2.76
C ALA A 333 47.74 -5.90 -2.84
N ASP A 334 48.77 -6.74 -2.80
CA ASP A 334 50.19 -6.38 -2.92
C ASP A 334 50.54 -5.66 -4.24
N ASP A 335 49.56 -5.26 -5.05
CA ASP A 335 49.80 -4.61 -6.33
C ASP A 335 48.69 -3.60 -6.68
N GLU A 336 48.71 -2.46 -5.99
CA GLU A 336 47.93 -1.25 -6.33
C GLU A 336 48.08 -0.85 -7.82
N SER A 337 49.19 -1.24 -8.47
CA SER A 337 49.50 -0.86 -9.85
C SER A 337 48.53 -1.47 -10.87
N LEU A 338 48.12 -2.72 -10.68
CA LEU A 338 47.21 -3.43 -11.58
C LEU A 338 45.78 -2.90 -11.50
N LEU A 339 45.36 -2.45 -10.30
CA LEU A 339 44.06 -1.84 -10.10
C LEU A 339 44.01 -0.46 -10.77
N GLN A 340 45.07 0.34 -10.59
CA GLN A 340 45.19 1.67 -11.18
C GLN A 340 45.23 1.60 -12.71
N GLU A 341 45.96 0.64 -13.29
CA GLU A 341 46.03 0.44 -14.74
C GLU A 341 44.69 -0.01 -15.35
N ALA A 342 43.94 -0.87 -14.65
CA ALA A 342 42.58 -1.27 -15.06
C ALA A 342 41.59 -0.10 -15.03
N VAL A 343 41.68 0.76 -14.01
CA VAL A 343 40.88 1.98 -13.88
C VAL A 343 41.24 2.98 -14.97
N ASP A 344 42.52 3.27 -15.17
CA ASP A 344 43.00 4.26 -16.16
C ASP A 344 42.72 3.82 -17.61
N SER A 345 42.74 2.51 -17.89
CA SER A 345 42.35 1.92 -19.17
C SER A 345 40.83 2.03 -19.44
N ALA A 346 40.00 1.84 -18.39
CA ALA A 346 38.55 1.86 -18.52
C ALA A 346 37.98 3.30 -18.53
N MET A 347 38.61 4.24 -17.81
CA MET A 347 38.14 5.61 -17.57
C MET A 347 37.84 6.43 -18.84
N PRO A 348 38.65 6.41 -19.92
CA PRO A 348 38.36 7.15 -21.15
C PRO A 348 37.15 6.62 -21.94
N ARG A 349 36.74 5.36 -21.73
CA ARG A 349 35.54 4.75 -22.31
C ARG A 349 34.29 5.05 -21.47
N ILE A 350 34.47 4.96 -20.16
CA ILE A 350 33.50 5.24 -19.09
C ILE A 350 33.08 6.72 -19.08
N SER A 351 34.03 7.66 -19.12
CA SER A 351 33.77 9.11 -19.09
C SER A 351 33.03 9.64 -20.31
N ARG A 352 33.15 8.97 -21.46
CA ARG A 352 32.53 9.39 -22.72
C ARG A 352 31.06 8.99 -22.85
N HIS A 353 30.55 8.09 -21.98
CA HIS A 353 29.20 7.49 -22.12
C HIS A 353 28.39 7.40 -20.82
N LEU A 354 28.87 7.92 -19.68
CA LEU A 354 28.16 7.82 -18.40
C LEU A 354 27.17 8.98 -18.18
N ARG A 355 25.95 8.81 -18.70
CA ARG A 355 24.76 9.14 -17.91
C ARG A 355 24.22 7.79 -17.42
N SER A 356 24.66 7.36 -16.22
CA SER A 356 24.29 6.13 -15.50
C SER A 356 23.92 4.91 -16.38
N ARG A 357 24.86 3.99 -16.65
CA ARG A 357 24.52 2.68 -17.21
C ARG A 357 24.59 1.60 -16.13
N ARG A 358 23.55 0.78 -16.09
CA ARG A 358 23.51 -0.50 -15.38
C ARG A 358 24.28 -1.51 -16.23
N PHE A 359 25.26 -2.20 -15.66
CA PHE A 359 25.94 -3.31 -16.33
C PHE A 359 25.29 -4.61 -15.85
N ASP A 360 24.91 -5.48 -16.80
CA ASP A 360 24.15 -6.71 -16.54
C ASP A 360 25.03 -7.89 -16.07
N ASP A 361 26.28 -7.65 -15.68
CA ASP A 361 27.19 -8.70 -15.17
C ASP A 361 26.86 -9.14 -13.72
N GLY A 362 25.94 -8.44 -13.06
CA GLY A 362 25.27 -8.91 -11.85
C GLY A 362 26.00 -8.62 -10.53
N GLU A 363 27.26 -8.17 -10.54
CA GLU A 363 28.00 -7.99 -9.29
C GLU A 363 28.10 -6.55 -8.77
N TYR A 364 28.06 -5.52 -9.63
CA TYR A 364 28.19 -4.12 -9.20
C TYR A 364 27.38 -3.12 -10.04
N VAL A 365 26.81 -2.11 -9.37
CA VAL A 365 26.29 -0.86 -9.96
C VAL A 365 27.41 0.17 -9.87
N VAL A 366 27.80 0.72 -11.03
CA VAL A 366 28.79 1.79 -11.12
C VAL A 366 28.06 3.12 -11.28
N THR A 367 28.21 4.01 -10.31
CA THR A 367 27.66 5.37 -10.34
C THR A 367 28.78 6.40 -10.29
N PHE A 368 28.74 7.38 -11.19
CA PHE A 368 29.67 8.50 -11.15
C PHE A 368 29.09 9.61 -10.27
N ASN A 369 29.80 9.95 -9.20
CA ASN A 369 29.45 11.08 -8.34
C ASN A 369 30.15 12.33 -8.89
N GLU A 370 29.37 13.18 -9.57
CA GLU A 370 29.86 14.40 -10.21
C GLU A 370 30.45 15.42 -9.23
N LYS A 371 29.95 15.44 -7.98
CA LYS A 371 30.38 16.42 -6.98
C LYS A 371 31.81 16.15 -6.52
N ASP A 372 32.14 14.88 -6.34
CA ASP A 372 33.41 14.46 -5.79
C ASP A 372 34.37 13.94 -6.89
N ASN A 373 33.88 13.82 -8.14
CA ASN A 373 34.61 13.30 -9.29
C ASN A 373 35.13 11.86 -9.07
N VAL A 374 34.33 11.02 -8.40
CA VAL A 374 34.66 9.64 -8.05
C VAL A 374 33.66 8.66 -8.68
N LEU A 375 34.15 7.51 -9.15
CA LEU A 375 33.31 6.36 -9.48
C LEU A 375 33.03 5.55 -8.24
N GLU A 376 31.75 5.40 -7.91
CA GLU A 376 31.28 4.57 -6.83
C GLU A 376 30.87 3.20 -7.37
N PHE A 377 31.54 2.15 -6.89
CA PHE A 377 31.17 0.77 -7.14
C PHE A 377 30.31 0.29 -5.97
N ARG A 378 29.06 -0.09 -6.24
CA ARG A 378 28.15 -0.58 -5.20
C ARG A 378 27.67 -1.96 -5.61
N LYS A 379 27.87 -2.99 -4.77
CA LYS A 379 27.22 -4.28 -5.00
C LYS A 379 25.70 -4.03 -5.11
N PRO A 380 24.97 -4.55 -6.12
CA PRO A 380 23.53 -4.35 -6.17
C PRO A 380 22.96 -4.99 -4.92
N GLN A 381 22.56 -4.15 -3.96
CA GLN A 381 21.77 -4.61 -2.85
C GLN A 381 20.43 -5.01 -3.46
N TYR A 382 20.25 -6.30 -3.71
CA TYR A 382 18.94 -6.87 -3.94
C TYR A 382 18.14 -6.66 -2.66
N GLN A 383 17.46 -5.52 -2.61
CA GLN A 383 16.53 -5.21 -1.56
C GLN A 383 15.31 -6.07 -1.81
N PRO A 384 15.01 -7.05 -0.93
CA PRO A 384 13.82 -7.87 -1.10
C PRO A 384 12.59 -6.96 -1.14
N GLU A 385 11.55 -7.31 -1.89
CA GLU A 385 10.39 -6.41 -2.09
C GLU A 385 9.80 -5.90 -0.76
N TRP A 386 9.82 -6.73 0.29
CA TRP A 386 9.35 -6.36 1.63
C TRP A 386 10.17 -5.25 2.30
N SER A 387 11.39 -4.93 1.89
CA SER A 387 12.13 -3.78 2.43
C SER A 387 11.71 -2.46 1.77
N LEU A 388 10.93 -2.53 0.67
CA LEU A 388 10.37 -1.35 0.04
C LEU A 388 9.11 -0.89 0.79
N HIS A 389 9.08 0.38 1.20
CA HIS A 389 7.87 0.93 1.82
C HIS A 389 6.60 0.80 0.94
N LEU A 390 6.75 0.86 -0.38
CA LEU A 390 5.63 0.72 -1.33
C LEU A 390 4.99 -0.67 -1.29
N TYR A 391 5.78 -1.71 -0.99
CA TYR A 391 5.24 -3.05 -0.78
C TYR A 391 4.26 -3.03 0.40
N TRP A 392 4.67 -2.47 1.52
CA TRP A 392 3.83 -2.39 2.72
C TRP A 392 2.62 -1.47 2.56
N GLU A 393 2.75 -0.34 1.85
CA GLU A 393 1.60 0.53 1.53
C GLU A 393 0.56 -0.24 0.70
N TRP A 394 1.01 -1.06 -0.25
CA TRP A 394 0.13 -1.87 -1.08
C TRP A 394 -0.55 -2.97 -0.26
N GLN A 395 0.22 -3.73 0.52
CA GLN A 395 -0.33 -4.77 1.38
C GLN A 395 -1.35 -4.18 2.37
N ALA A 396 -1.03 -3.04 2.99
CA ALA A 396 -1.95 -2.37 3.90
C ALA A 396 -3.25 -1.99 3.17
N ALA A 397 -3.18 -1.47 1.95
CA ALA A 397 -4.37 -1.12 1.18
C ALA A 397 -5.24 -2.36 0.86
N THR A 398 -4.63 -3.43 0.35
CA THR A 398 -5.35 -4.68 0.02
C THR A 398 -5.93 -5.37 1.25
N ASN A 399 -5.31 -5.18 2.42
CA ASN A 399 -5.78 -5.69 3.71
C ASN A 399 -6.72 -4.76 4.48
N GLY A 400 -7.10 -3.61 3.92
CA GLY A 400 -8.19 -2.78 4.45
C GLY A 400 -7.80 -1.45 5.07
N SER A 401 -6.54 -1.02 4.93
CA SER A 401 -6.12 0.32 5.35
C SER A 401 -6.76 1.39 4.45
N TYR A 402 -7.88 1.96 4.91
CA TYR A 402 -8.60 3.01 4.20
C TYR A 402 -7.69 4.19 3.81
N TYR A 403 -6.75 4.58 4.67
CA TYR A 403 -5.75 5.61 4.38
C TYR A 403 -4.98 5.34 3.07
N HIS A 404 -4.49 4.12 2.87
CA HIS A 404 -3.73 3.78 1.67
C HIS A 404 -4.62 3.59 0.45
N GLN A 405 -5.81 3.01 0.63
CA GLN A 405 -6.80 2.92 -0.44
C GLN A 405 -7.14 4.31 -0.98
N LEU A 406 -7.41 5.26 -0.08
CA LEU A 406 -7.65 6.66 -0.42
C LEU A 406 -6.43 7.27 -1.11
N ARG A 407 -5.21 7.05 -0.60
CA ARG A 407 -3.98 7.53 -1.23
C ARG A 407 -3.86 7.08 -2.69
N TYR A 408 -4.13 5.80 -2.98
CA TYR A 408 -4.10 5.28 -4.35
C TYR A 408 -5.26 5.78 -5.21
N ALA A 409 -6.43 6.02 -4.62
CA ALA A 409 -7.56 6.61 -5.32
C ALA A 409 -7.28 8.07 -5.72
N LEU A 410 -6.80 8.91 -4.79
CA LEU A 410 -6.55 10.33 -5.03
C LEU A 410 -5.33 10.59 -5.92
N TRP A 411 -4.36 9.67 -5.98
CA TRP A 411 -3.20 9.80 -6.88
C TRP A 411 -3.60 9.92 -8.35
N ASN A 412 -4.62 9.16 -8.72
CA ASN A 412 -5.15 9.16 -10.06
C ASN A 412 -6.64 8.84 -9.98
N PRO A 413 -7.48 9.83 -9.67
CA PRO A 413 -8.90 9.54 -9.54
C PRO A 413 -9.40 8.95 -10.86
N ALA A 414 -8.87 9.37 -12.04
CA ALA A 414 -9.31 9.03 -13.41
C ALA A 414 -9.45 7.52 -13.61
N SER A 415 -8.34 6.85 -13.42
CA SER A 415 -8.15 5.45 -13.81
C SER A 415 -7.68 4.57 -12.67
N SER A 416 -7.74 5.03 -11.41
CA SER A 416 -7.42 4.17 -10.28
C SER A 416 -8.55 3.17 -10.02
N SER A 417 -8.23 1.87 -10.03
CA SER A 417 -9.15 0.82 -9.58
C SER A 417 -9.60 1.04 -8.13
N TRP A 418 -8.74 1.63 -7.29
CA TRP A 418 -9.11 2.06 -5.94
C TRP A 418 -10.13 3.19 -5.93
N ALA A 419 -10.05 4.15 -6.87
CA ALA A 419 -11.06 5.21 -6.96
C ALA A 419 -12.42 4.63 -7.35
N HIS A 420 -12.46 3.76 -8.37
CA HIS A 420 -13.69 3.08 -8.77
C HIS A 420 -14.28 2.26 -7.63
N TYR A 421 -13.45 1.43 -6.98
CA TYR A 421 -13.85 0.62 -5.84
C TYR A 421 -14.41 1.46 -4.69
N LEU A 422 -13.74 2.57 -4.30
CA LEU A 422 -14.22 3.42 -3.22
C LEU A 422 -15.52 4.17 -3.58
N ILE A 423 -15.69 4.59 -4.84
CA ILE A 423 -16.94 5.17 -5.34
C ILE A 423 -18.09 4.15 -5.29
N GLU A 424 -17.87 2.89 -5.69
CA GLU A 424 -18.86 1.82 -5.54
C GLU A 424 -19.26 1.60 -4.07
N LYS A 425 -18.35 1.86 -3.14
CA LYS A 425 -18.59 1.78 -1.69
C LYS A 425 -19.17 3.06 -1.08
N GLY A 426 -19.48 4.07 -1.90
CA GLY A 426 -20.12 5.30 -1.43
C GLY A 426 -19.15 6.34 -0.88
N ASP A 427 -17.85 6.25 -1.18
CA ASP A 427 -16.87 7.22 -0.68
C ASP A 427 -17.06 8.60 -1.31
N THR A 428 -17.62 9.51 -0.53
CA THR A 428 -17.99 10.86 -0.97
C THR A 428 -16.78 11.75 -1.27
N LEU A 429 -15.65 11.53 -0.60
CA LEU A 429 -14.42 12.30 -0.83
C LEU A 429 -13.81 11.92 -2.18
N VAL A 430 -13.74 10.62 -2.48
CA VAL A 430 -13.27 10.14 -3.78
C VAL A 430 -14.22 10.57 -4.89
N MET A 431 -15.54 10.52 -4.67
CA MET A 431 -16.53 11.07 -5.61
C MET A 431 -16.29 12.57 -5.86
N SER A 432 -15.95 13.35 -4.85
CA SER A 432 -15.68 14.79 -4.99
C SER A 432 -14.42 15.06 -5.83
N HIS A 433 -13.32 14.37 -5.51
CA HIS A 433 -12.08 14.46 -6.31
C HIS A 433 -12.32 13.99 -7.75
N ARG A 434 -13.07 12.92 -7.90
CA ARG A 434 -13.45 12.35 -9.18
C ARG A 434 -14.23 13.37 -10.01
N GLY A 435 -15.29 13.93 -9.43
CA GLY A 435 -16.21 14.83 -10.10
C GLY A 435 -15.54 16.12 -10.56
N LEU A 436 -14.79 16.78 -9.67
CA LEU A 436 -14.02 17.97 -10.03
C LEU A 436 -12.96 17.70 -11.10
N TYR A 437 -12.32 16.51 -11.07
CA TYR A 437 -11.38 16.13 -12.12
C TYR A 437 -12.07 16.00 -13.49
N LEU A 438 -13.22 15.33 -13.55
CA LEU A 438 -13.95 15.14 -14.82
C LEU A 438 -14.54 16.45 -15.34
N LEU A 439 -15.01 17.32 -14.45
CA LEU A 439 -15.46 18.67 -14.82
C LEU A 439 -14.37 19.49 -15.48
N ARG A 440 -13.16 19.50 -14.89
CA ARG A 440 -12.08 20.35 -15.33
C ARG A 440 -11.38 19.83 -16.59
N PHE A 441 -11.27 18.51 -16.72
CA PHE A 441 -10.47 17.89 -17.78
C PHE A 441 -11.30 17.09 -18.79
N GLY A 442 -12.62 17.01 -18.63
CA GLY A 442 -13.53 16.33 -19.56
C GLY A 442 -13.55 17.04 -20.93
N ARG A 443 -13.57 16.26 -21.99
CA ARG A 443 -13.54 16.74 -23.39
C ARG A 443 -14.87 16.58 -24.13
N ASP A 444 -15.84 15.94 -23.49
CA ASP A 444 -17.20 15.81 -23.97
C ASP A 444 -18.20 16.01 -22.84
N ASP A 445 -19.44 16.34 -23.25
CA ASP A 445 -20.54 16.64 -22.33
C ASP A 445 -20.85 15.44 -21.42
N GLU A 446 -20.76 14.20 -21.93
CA GLU A 446 -20.99 12.98 -21.13
C GLU A 446 -20.00 12.87 -19.96
N THR A 447 -18.72 13.11 -20.21
CA THR A 447 -17.68 13.08 -19.16
C THR A 447 -17.92 14.18 -18.12
N ILE A 448 -18.30 15.38 -18.56
CA ILE A 448 -18.56 16.54 -17.70
C ILE A 448 -19.83 16.30 -16.86
N GLU A 449 -20.92 15.84 -17.46
CA GLU A 449 -22.18 15.47 -16.80
C GLU A 449 -21.94 14.39 -15.75
N GLN A 450 -21.13 13.38 -16.07
CA GLN A 450 -20.77 12.34 -15.11
C GLN A 450 -19.94 12.92 -13.94
N GLY A 451 -19.09 13.91 -14.21
CA GLY A 451 -18.40 14.69 -13.19
C GLY A 451 -19.34 15.40 -12.24
N LEU A 452 -20.35 16.10 -12.77
CA LEU A 452 -21.41 16.75 -12.01
C LEU A 452 -22.22 15.76 -11.18
N ALA A 453 -22.60 14.61 -11.76
CA ALA A 453 -23.36 13.57 -11.07
C ALA A 453 -22.62 13.04 -9.84
N TYR A 454 -21.29 12.86 -9.91
CA TYR A 454 -20.50 12.48 -8.74
C TYR A 454 -20.49 13.56 -7.66
N LEU A 455 -20.40 14.83 -8.03
CA LEU A 455 -20.46 15.93 -7.05
C LEU A 455 -21.84 16.04 -6.40
N GLN A 456 -22.91 15.94 -7.18
CA GLN A 456 -24.28 15.99 -6.65
C GLN A 456 -24.50 14.87 -5.61
N ARG A 457 -24.14 13.62 -5.95
CA ARG A 457 -24.24 12.48 -5.03
C ARG A 457 -23.42 12.68 -3.75
N ALA A 458 -22.20 13.21 -3.88
CA ALA A 458 -21.35 13.50 -2.72
C ALA A 458 -21.94 14.62 -1.84
N ALA A 459 -22.48 15.68 -2.46
CA ALA A 459 -23.11 16.80 -1.78
C ALA A 459 -24.41 16.41 -1.06
N GLU A 460 -25.25 15.58 -1.69
CA GLU A 460 -26.45 14.99 -1.08
C GLU A 460 -26.10 14.15 0.16
N ALA A 461 -24.93 13.49 0.14
CA ALA A 461 -24.39 12.76 1.28
C ALA A 461 -23.66 13.65 2.31
N GLY A 462 -23.66 14.97 2.14
CA GLY A 462 -23.11 15.93 3.10
C GLY A 462 -21.61 16.23 2.96
N GLU A 463 -20.97 15.88 1.84
CA GLU A 463 -19.55 16.15 1.64
C GLU A 463 -19.28 17.63 1.35
N SER A 464 -18.61 18.29 2.30
CA SER A 464 -18.31 19.73 2.24
C SER A 464 -17.61 20.17 0.95
N MET A 465 -16.66 19.37 0.45
CA MET A 465 -15.94 19.69 -0.77
C MET A 465 -16.87 19.77 -1.99
N ALA A 466 -17.80 18.82 -2.11
CA ALA A 466 -18.75 18.80 -3.20
C ALA A 466 -19.79 19.92 -3.09
N ILE A 467 -20.32 20.17 -1.89
CA ILE A 467 -21.30 21.24 -1.63
C ILE A 467 -20.71 22.60 -2.02
N GLU A 468 -19.50 22.88 -1.56
CA GLU A 468 -18.84 24.15 -1.81
C GLU A 468 -18.47 24.30 -3.28
N ALA A 469 -17.94 23.24 -3.92
CA ALA A 469 -17.61 23.27 -5.34
C ALA A 469 -18.84 23.53 -6.23
N LEU A 470 -19.96 22.86 -5.98
CA LEU A 470 -21.21 23.08 -6.74
C LEU A 470 -21.74 24.51 -6.57
N THR A 471 -21.59 25.07 -5.37
CA THR A 471 -21.97 26.48 -5.10
C THR A 471 -21.13 27.43 -5.97
N MET A 472 -19.81 27.21 -6.04
CA MET A 472 -18.91 28.02 -6.87
C MET A 472 -19.23 27.90 -8.36
N ILE A 473 -19.51 26.69 -8.84
CA ILE A 473 -19.84 26.44 -10.25
C ILE A 473 -21.14 27.16 -10.65
N ASN A 474 -22.18 27.07 -9.82
CA ASN A 474 -23.47 27.71 -10.11
C ASN A 474 -23.42 29.24 -10.11
N VAL A 475 -22.51 29.84 -9.33
CA VAL A 475 -22.32 31.30 -9.32
C VAL A 475 -21.65 31.77 -10.61
N SER A 476 -20.71 31.02 -11.16
CA SER A 476 -20.02 31.38 -12.41
C SER A 476 -20.87 31.26 -13.67
N SER A 477 -21.98 30.52 -13.63
CA SER A 477 -22.90 30.33 -14.77
C SER A 477 -24.01 31.38 -14.86
N ASN A 478 -24.14 32.28 -13.88
CA ASN A 478 -25.08 33.41 -13.85
C ASN A 478 -24.34 34.72 -14.08
#